data_AF-A0A670KEN1-F1
#
_entry.id   AF-A0A670KEN1-F1
#
_cell.length_a   1.000
_cell.length_b   1.000
_cell.length_c   1.000
_cell.angle_alpha   90.00
_cell.angle_beta   90.00
_cell.angle_gamma   90.00
#
_symmetry.space_group_name_H-M   'P 1'
#
loop_
_entity.id
_entity.type
_entity.pdbx_description
1 polymer ?
#
loop_
_entity_poly.entity_id
_entity_poly.type
_entity_poly.pdbx_seq_one_letter_code
_entity_poly.pdbx_strand_id
1 'polypeptide(L)'
;MRPQSQGNKQRVVPRLEEKLEVLDCLQDGMSICAVAHKFGRNESSIVAASTPTTAKVPRYVQDEAMGKAHEALNLWLEDMTLQRIPIDALLIYPACCGLQ
;
A
#
# COMPACT_ATOMS: atom_id res chain seq x y z
N MET A 1 -1.49 22.45 -45.05
CA MET A 1 -2.48 21.69 -44.27
C MET A 1 -1.78 20.48 -43.65
N ARG A 2 -1.83 20.29 -42.34
CA ARG A 2 -1.29 19.08 -41.67
C ARG A 2 -2.46 18.16 -41.34
N PRO A 3 -2.44 16.88 -41.73
CA PRO A 3 -3.52 15.96 -41.36
C PRO A 3 -3.42 15.67 -39.86
N GLN A 4 -4.47 15.99 -39.11
CA GLN A 4 -4.65 15.50 -37.75
C GLN A 4 -4.98 14.01 -37.83
N SER A 5 -4.03 13.17 -37.44
CA SER A 5 -4.29 11.75 -37.17
C SER A 5 -5.14 11.65 -35.90
N GLN A 6 -6.45 11.50 -36.06
CA GLN A 6 -7.36 11.04 -35.01
C GLN A 6 -7.12 9.53 -34.80
N GLY A 7 -6.05 9.20 -34.09
CA GLY A 7 -5.85 7.86 -33.57
C GLY A 7 -6.77 7.64 -32.38
N ASN A 8 -7.78 6.79 -32.56
CA ASN A 8 -8.65 6.33 -31.49
C ASN A 8 -7.80 5.50 -30.50
N LYS A 9 -7.21 6.15 -29.50
CA LYS A 9 -6.38 5.49 -28.48
C LYS A 9 -7.30 4.71 -27.55
N GLN A 10 -7.58 3.46 -27.92
CA GLN A 10 -8.22 2.52 -27.03
C GLN A 10 -7.39 2.45 -25.74
N ARG A 11 -7.99 2.86 -24.61
CA ARG A 11 -7.31 2.85 -23.31
C ARG A 11 -7.07 1.38 -22.94
N VAL A 12 -5.84 0.91 -23.14
CA VAL A 12 -5.42 -0.41 -22.68
C VAL A 12 -5.28 -0.32 -21.17
N VAL A 13 -6.26 -0.88 -20.46
CA VAL A 13 -6.22 -1.01 -19.01
C VAL A 13 -5.18 -2.07 -18.67
N PRO A 14 -4.14 -1.74 -17.86
CA PRO A 14 -3.15 -2.72 -17.43
C PRO A 14 -3.83 -3.84 -16.63
N ARG A 15 -3.40 -5.07 -16.87
CA ARG A 15 -3.83 -6.21 -16.04
C ARG A 15 -3.21 -6.10 -14.65
N LEU A 16 -3.77 -6.84 -13.70
CA LEU A 16 -3.25 -6.86 -12.33
C LEU A 16 -1.79 -7.33 -12.31
N GLU A 17 -1.46 -8.39 -13.06
CA GLU A 17 -0.10 -8.92 -13.14
C GLU A 17 0.89 -7.84 -13.59
N GLU A 18 0.53 -7.09 -14.63
CA GLU A 18 1.36 -6.02 -15.18
C GLU A 18 1.58 -4.87 -14.19
N LYS A 19 0.60 -4.59 -13.31
CA LYS A 19 0.77 -3.60 -12.23
C LYS A 19 1.72 -4.10 -11.15
N LEU A 20 1.71 -5.40 -10.85
CA LEU A 20 2.62 -6.00 -9.88
C LEU A 20 4.06 -5.96 -10.41
N GLU A 21 4.29 -6.31 -11.67
CA GLU A 21 5.62 -6.23 -12.27
C GLU A 21 6.18 -4.79 -12.30
N VAL A 22 5.31 -3.78 -12.49
CA VAL A 22 5.69 -2.37 -12.37
C VAL A 22 6.12 -2.02 -10.95
N LEU A 23 5.41 -2.53 -9.94
CA LEU A 23 5.78 -2.34 -8.53
C LEU A 23 7.10 -3.01 -8.19
N ASP A 24 7.31 -4.26 -8.62
CA ASP A 24 8.56 -4.99 -8.39
C ASP A 24 9.76 -4.24 -8.98
N CYS A 25 9.64 -3.73 -10.21
CA CYS A 25 10.72 -2.96 -10.85
C CYS A 25 11.06 -1.67 -10.07
N LEU A 26 10.06 -1.00 -9.50
CA LEU A 26 10.27 0.20 -8.69
C LEU A 26 10.88 -0.15 -7.32
N GLN A 27 10.49 -1.29 -6.73
CA GLN A 27 11.08 -1.80 -5.49
C GLN A 27 12.55 -2.20 -5.67
N ASP A 28 12.90 -2.77 -6.83
CA ASP A 28 14.27 -3.08 -7.25
C ASP A 28 15.13 -1.82 -7.54
N GLY A 29 14.54 -0.63 -7.42
CA GLY A 29 15.24 0.65 -7.57
C GLY A 29 15.32 1.17 -9.01
N MET A 30 14.54 0.64 -9.95
CA MET A 30 14.47 1.23 -11.30
C MET A 30 13.81 2.61 -11.27
N SER A 31 14.30 3.51 -12.12
CA SER A 31 13.69 4.84 -12.27
C SER A 31 12.34 4.75 -12.97
N ILE A 32 11.44 5.68 -12.63
CA ILE A 32 10.10 5.79 -13.26
C ILE A 32 10.21 5.89 -14.79
N CYS A 33 11.18 6.64 -15.30
CA CYS A 33 11.44 6.74 -16.75
C CYS A 33 11.79 5.37 -17.37
N ALA A 34 12.64 4.59 -16.70
CA ALA A 34 13.06 3.29 -17.19
C ALA A 34 11.90 2.28 -17.21
N VAL A 35 11.07 2.29 -16.15
CA VAL A 35 9.86 1.47 -16.08
C VAL A 35 8.83 1.91 -17.14
N ALA A 36 8.61 3.21 -17.30
CA ALA A 36 7.72 3.75 -18.34
C ALA A 36 8.13 3.30 -19.75
N HIS A 37 9.43 3.34 -20.05
CA HIS A 37 9.98 2.83 -21.31
C HIS A 37 9.81 1.32 -21.45
N LYS A 38 10.11 0.54 -20.40
CA LYS A 38 9.98 -0.93 -20.37
C LYS A 38 8.55 -1.40 -20.68
N PHE A 39 7.55 -0.71 -20.14
CA PHE A 39 6.13 -1.06 -20.31
C PHE A 39 5.43 -0.25 -21.42
N GLY A 40 6.15 0.59 -22.17
CA GLY A 40 5.58 1.42 -23.23
C GLY A 40 4.48 2.38 -22.75
N ARG A 41 4.57 2.83 -21.48
CA ARG A 41 3.57 3.70 -20.83
C ARG A 41 4.13 5.08 -20.58
N ASN A 42 3.23 6.03 -20.32
CA ASN A 42 3.64 7.33 -19.82
C ASN A 42 4.03 7.22 -18.33
N GLU A 43 4.95 8.08 -17.91
CA GLU A 43 5.43 8.11 -16.52
C GLU A 43 4.28 8.35 -15.53
N SER A 44 3.30 9.18 -15.90
CA SER A 44 2.12 9.44 -15.08
C SER A 44 1.25 8.19 -14.84
N SER A 45 1.15 7.27 -15.80
CA SER A 45 0.47 5.99 -15.60
C SER A 45 1.28 5.03 -14.74
N ILE A 46 2.62 5.10 -14.80
CA ILE A 46 3.48 4.32 -13.90
C ILE A 46 3.29 4.81 -12.46
N VAL A 47 3.32 6.12 -12.23
CA VAL A 47 3.07 6.72 -10.91
C VAL A 47 1.67 6.37 -10.40
N ALA A 48 0.65 6.41 -11.25
CA ALA A 48 -0.71 6.03 -10.87
C ALA A 48 -0.86 4.53 -10.56
N ALA A 49 -0.09 3.67 -11.24
CA ALA A 49 -0.07 2.22 -10.99
C ALA A 49 0.73 1.86 -9.73
N SER A 50 1.79 2.62 -9.42
CA SER A 50 2.63 2.41 -8.25
C SER A 50 2.04 2.98 -6.97
N THR A 51 1.12 3.95 -7.10
CA THR A 51 0.37 4.46 -5.97
C THR A 51 -0.58 3.35 -5.51
N PRO A 52 -0.49 2.87 -4.26
CA PRO A 52 -1.45 1.93 -3.73
C PRO A 52 -2.83 2.51 -3.98
N THR A 53 -3.62 1.85 -4.83
CA THR A 53 -5.06 2.11 -4.84
C THR A 53 -5.56 1.41 -3.59
N THR A 54 -5.30 2.01 -2.44
CA THR A 54 -6.01 1.69 -1.22
C THR A 54 -7.47 1.83 -1.63
N ALA A 55 -8.17 0.70 -1.80
CA ALA A 55 -9.62 0.70 -1.80
C ALA A 55 -9.96 1.61 -0.63
N LYS A 56 -10.71 2.70 -0.88
CA LYS A 56 -10.93 3.75 0.11
C LYS A 56 -11.67 3.13 1.30
N VAL A 57 -10.95 2.45 2.17
CA VAL A 57 -11.38 2.14 3.51
C VAL A 57 -11.50 3.53 4.10
N PRO A 58 -12.72 3.95 4.47
CA PRO A 58 -12.90 5.28 5.00
C PRO A 58 -11.91 5.41 6.16
N ARG A 59 -11.13 6.50 6.17
CA ARG A 59 -10.13 6.78 7.22
C ARG A 59 -10.71 6.57 8.63
N TYR A 60 -12.00 6.84 8.77
CA TYR A 60 -12.82 6.52 9.94
C TYR A 60 -12.76 5.04 10.37
N VAL A 61 -12.92 4.08 9.45
CA VAL A 61 -12.88 2.63 9.75
C VAL A 61 -11.47 2.19 10.13
N GLN A 62 -10.44 2.78 9.51
CA GLN A 62 -9.05 2.52 9.89
C GLN A 62 -8.74 3.08 11.29
N ASP A 63 -9.17 4.31 11.57
CA ASP A 63 -9.03 4.93 12.90
C ASP A 63 -9.84 4.15 13.95
N GLU A 64 -11.01 3.62 13.60
CA GLU A 64 -11.83 2.79 14.49
C GLU A 64 -11.15 1.44 14.79
N ALA A 65 -10.62 0.76 13.77
CA ALA A 65 -9.89 -0.49 13.97
C ALA A 65 -8.61 -0.28 14.78
N MET A 66 -7.87 0.80 14.51
CA MET A 66 -6.69 1.19 15.27
C MET A 66 -7.04 1.59 16.70
N GLY A 67 -8.17 2.28 16.91
CA GLY A 67 -8.71 2.62 18.22
C GLY A 67 -9.04 1.38 19.04
N LYS A 68 -9.75 0.40 18.45
CA LYS A 68 -10.05 -0.88 19.09
C LYS A 68 -8.79 -1.68 19.44
N ALA A 69 -7.79 -1.68 18.54
CA ALA A 69 -6.50 -2.33 18.81
C ALA A 69 -5.74 -1.63 19.95
N HIS A 70 -5.77 -0.30 19.99
CA HIS A 70 -5.15 0.49 21.06
C HIS A 70 -5.84 0.25 22.41
N GLU A 71 -7.17 0.20 22.44
CA GLU A 71 -7.94 -0.09 23.64
C GLU A 71 -7.68 -1.50 24.17
N ALA A 72 -7.69 -2.52 23.29
CA ALA A 72 -7.36 -3.89 23.66
C ALA A 72 -5.92 -4.03 24.19
N LEU A 73 -4.97 -3.31 23.60
CA LEU A 73 -3.59 -3.27 24.06
C LEU A 73 -3.48 -2.60 25.44
N ASN A 74 -4.18 -1.49 25.66
CA ASN A 74 -4.19 -0.82 26.96
C ASN A 74 -4.77 -1.72 28.06
N LEU A 75 -5.88 -2.42 27.80
CA LEU A 75 -6.42 -3.40 28.74
C LEU A 75 -5.43 -4.53 29.03
N TRP A 76 -4.74 -5.04 28.01
CA TRP A 76 -3.73 -6.08 28.18
C TRP A 76 -2.53 -5.58 29.00
N LEU A 77 -2.06 -4.37 28.75
CA LEU A 77 -1.00 -3.75 29.55
C LEU A 77 -1.43 -3.56 31.01
N GLU A 78 -2.64 -3.06 31.25
CA GLU A 78 -3.20 -2.92 32.61
C GLU A 78 -3.27 -4.28 33.32
N ASP A 79 -3.77 -5.32 32.65
CA ASP A 79 -3.83 -6.69 33.19
C ASP A 79 -2.42 -7.23 33.53
N MET A 80 -1.44 -7.05 32.64
CA MET A 80 -0.06 -7.45 32.89
C MET A 80 0.61 -6.66 34.04
N THR A 81 0.29 -5.37 34.18
CA THR A 81 0.79 -4.55 35.31
C THR A 81 0.19 -4.98 36.65
N LEU A 82 -1.09 -5.40 36.67
CA LEU A 82 -1.73 -5.97 37.85
C LEU A 82 -1.13 -7.34 38.23
N GLN A 83 -0.75 -8.13 37.23
CA GLN A 83 -0.07 -9.42 37.42
C GLN A 83 1.43 -9.29 37.76
N ARG A 84 1.97 -8.06 37.86
CA ARG A 84 3.40 -7.75 38.12
C ARG A 84 4.37 -8.44 37.16
N ILE A 85 3.93 -8.67 35.92
CA ILE A 85 4.77 -9.26 34.89
C ILE A 85 5.58 -8.14 34.24
N PRO A 86 6.93 -8.19 34.25
CA PRO A 86 7.74 -7.20 33.55
C PRO A 86 7.51 -7.32 32.04
N ILE A 87 6.99 -6.26 31.43
CA ILE A 87 6.68 -6.20 30.01
C ILE A 87 7.91 -5.66 29.28
N ASP A 88 8.59 -6.54 28.54
CA ASP A 88 9.65 -6.13 27.61
C ASP A 88 9.02 -5.57 26.33
N ALA A 89 9.55 -4.48 25.79
CA ALA A 89 9.08 -3.87 24.54
C ALA A 89 9.11 -4.86 23.37
N LEU A 90 9.98 -5.87 23.44
CA LEU A 90 10.08 -6.96 22.46
C LEU A 90 8.85 -7.89 22.43
N LEU A 91 8.02 -7.91 23.46
CA LEU A 91 6.77 -8.70 23.52
C LEU A 91 5.56 -7.98 22.93
N ILE A 92 5.67 -6.67 22.67
CA ILE A 92 4.58 -5.85 22.12
C ILE A 92 4.50 -6.00 20.59
N TYR A 93 5.66 -6.11 19.92
CA TYR A 93 5.75 -6.22 18.45
C TYR A 93 5.04 -7.46 17.84
N PRO A 94 5.12 -8.67 18.44
CA PRO A 94 4.45 -9.86 17.90
C PRO A 94 2.92 -9.80 18.02
N ALA A 95 2.39 -9.16 19.07
CA ALA A 95 0.94 -9.06 19.30
C ALA A 95 0.25 -8.22 18.21
N CYS A 96 0.94 -7.23 17.65
CA CYS A 96 0.43 -6.40 16.57
C CYS A 96 0.49 -7.07 15.18
N CYS A 97 1.22 -8.17 15.03
CA CYS A 97 1.50 -8.78 13.71
C CYS A 97 0.46 -9.84 13.28
N GLY A 98 -0.48 -10.22 14.17
CA GLY A 98 -1.48 -11.27 13.92
C GLY A 98 -2.82 -10.81 13.35
N LEU A 99 -2.94 -9.57 12.87
CA LEU A 99 -4.22 -8.93 12.51
C LEU A 99 -4.28 -8.49 11.03
N GLN A 100 -3.73 -9.34 10.13
CA GLN A 100 -3.74 -9.12 8.68
C GLN A 100 -4.54 -10.20 7.96
#